data_AF-A0A7S2IMX0-F1
#
_entry.id   AF-A0A7S2IMX0-F1
#
_cell.length_a   1.000
_cell.length_b   1.000
_cell.length_c   1.000
_cell.angle_alpha   90.00
_cell.angle_beta   90.00
_cell.angle_gamma   90.00
#
_symmetry.space_group_name_H-M   'P 1'
#
loop_
_entity.id
_entity.type
_entity.pdbx_description
1 polymer ?
#
loop_
_entity_poly.entity_id
_entity_poly.type
_entity_poly.pdbx_seq_one_letter_code
_entity_poly.pdbx_strand_id
1 'polypeptide(L)'
;VMFFLFSLAFVQGVGSYLIQAGEDGSVTDDERDALLLWFGSVSTCMLTCFRVVTGGDDWGAYYDMLQPTGTINIIIFIFFVMFSEIALLNIVTGVFVENAMKLSQPELATLAFEQRKRDLADAASLRELFHQIDLDQSGKITAREWADIVETNEKLRYRLTVMGLDIK
;
A
#
# COMPACT_ATOMS: atom_id res chain seq x y z
N VAL A 1 -3.29 21.10 -3.73
CA VAL A 1 -4.11 20.98 -4.97
C VAL A 1 -5.53 20.50 -4.65
N MET A 2 -5.71 19.37 -3.97
CA MET A 2 -7.04 18.86 -3.60
C MET A 2 -7.92 19.91 -2.90
N PHE A 3 -7.46 20.49 -1.80
CA PHE A 3 -8.23 21.50 -1.06
C PHE A 3 -8.65 22.69 -1.94
N PHE A 4 -7.76 23.16 -2.81
CA PHE A 4 -8.05 24.27 -3.72
C PHE A 4 -9.17 23.92 -4.71
N LEU A 5 -9.12 22.75 -5.34
CA LEU A 5 -10.12 22.32 -6.33
C LEU A 5 -11.52 22.19 -5.73
N PHE A 6 -11.63 21.52 -4.58
CA PHE A 6 -12.91 21.36 -3.89
C PHE A 6 -13.42 22.68 -3.33
N SER A 7 -12.53 23.51 -2.77
CA SER A 7 -12.92 24.83 -2.28
C SER A 7 -13.44 25.73 -3.40
N LEU A 8 -12.84 25.69 -4.58
CA LEU A 8 -13.33 26.42 -5.74
C LEU A 8 -14.75 25.95 -6.13
N ALA A 9 -14.99 24.65 -6.15
CA ALA A 9 -16.31 24.08 -6.46
C ALA A 9 -17.37 24.49 -5.43
N PHE A 10 -17.05 24.44 -4.12
CA PHE A 10 -17.99 24.85 -3.07
C PHE A 10 -18.28 26.34 -3.09
N VAL A 11 -17.26 27.19 -3.24
CA VAL A 11 -17.43 28.65 -3.35
C VAL A 11 -18.30 29.00 -4.57
N GLN A 12 -18.09 28.31 -5.70
CA GLN A 12 -18.93 28.51 -6.90
C GLN A 12 -20.37 28.03 -6.67
N GLY A 13 -20.57 26.89 -6.01
CA GLY A 13 -21.88 26.36 -5.68
C GLY A 13 -22.66 27.27 -4.74
N VAL A 14 -22.02 27.74 -3.67
CA VAL A 14 -22.58 28.69 -2.71
C VAL A 14 -22.86 30.04 -3.38
N GLY A 15 -21.93 30.55 -4.19
CA GLY A 15 -22.12 31.80 -4.92
C GLY A 15 -23.33 31.75 -5.86
N SER A 16 -23.47 30.65 -6.62
CA SER A 16 -24.62 30.43 -7.51
C SER A 16 -25.94 30.40 -6.73
N TYR A 17 -25.97 29.70 -5.58
CA TYR A 17 -27.13 29.63 -4.71
C TYR A 17 -27.51 31.00 -4.14
N LEU A 18 -26.55 31.77 -3.63
CA LEU A 18 -26.81 33.09 -3.04
C LEU A 18 -27.30 34.11 -4.08
N ILE A 19 -26.83 34.04 -5.32
CA ILE A 19 -27.32 34.88 -6.42
C ILE A 19 -28.79 34.55 -6.70
N GLN A 20 -29.12 33.27 -6.89
CA GLN A 20 -30.48 32.83 -7.18
C GLN A 20 -31.45 33.14 -6.02
N ALA A 21 -31.05 32.82 -4.79
CA ALA A 21 -31.88 33.04 -3.62
C ALA A 21 -32.04 34.53 -3.26
N GLY A 22 -31.10 35.38 -3.70
CA GLY A 22 -31.22 36.84 -3.61
C GLY A 22 -32.29 37.42 -4.55
N GLU A 23 -32.53 36.79 -5.71
CA GLU A 23 -33.60 37.17 -6.63
C GLU A 23 -34.99 36.74 -6.10
N ASP A 24 -35.06 35.55 -5.50
CA ASP A 24 -36.31 34.96 -5.01
C ASP A 24 -36.67 35.36 -3.56
N GLY A 25 -35.75 36.01 -2.84
CA GLY A 25 -35.93 36.38 -1.43
C GLY A 25 -36.05 35.19 -0.49
N SER A 26 -35.53 34.03 -0.90
CA SER A 26 -35.71 32.74 -0.22
C SER A 26 -34.63 32.42 0.82
N VAL A 27 -33.57 33.24 0.91
CA VAL A 27 -32.50 33.09 1.90
C VAL A 27 -32.60 34.17 2.97
N THR A 28 -32.46 33.76 4.23
CA THR A 28 -32.36 34.70 5.35
C THR A 28 -30.96 35.33 5.40
N ASP A 29 -30.85 36.52 6.01
CA ASP A 29 -29.55 37.17 6.19
C ASP A 29 -28.61 36.31 7.06
N ASP A 30 -29.14 35.61 8.06
CA ASP A 30 -28.38 34.70 8.92
C ASP A 30 -27.80 33.51 8.14
N GLU A 31 -28.58 32.89 7.25
CA GLU A 31 -28.12 31.80 6.38
C GLU A 31 -27.04 32.27 5.40
N ARG A 32 -27.22 33.47 4.83
CA ARG A 32 -26.23 34.09 3.94
C ARG A 32 -24.92 34.32 4.69
N ASP A 33 -24.97 34.91 5.87
CA ASP A 33 -23.78 35.23 6.65
C ASP A 33 -23.05 33.96 7.10
N ALA A 34 -23.79 32.91 7.48
CA ALA A 34 -23.21 31.60 7.79
C ALA A 34 -22.49 30.99 6.58
N LEU A 35 -23.11 31.02 5.40
CA LEU A 35 -22.50 30.52 4.17
C LEU A 35 -21.24 31.31 3.78
N LEU A 36 -21.27 32.65 3.89
CA LEU A 36 -20.12 33.49 3.57
C LEU A 36 -18.99 33.36 4.59
N LEU A 37 -19.30 33.09 5.86
CA LEU A 37 -18.31 32.87 6.90
C LEU A 37 -17.41 31.66 6.58
N TRP A 38 -17.99 30.58 6.05
CA TRP A 38 -17.28 29.32 5.83
C TRP A 38 -16.89 29.07 4.38
N PHE A 39 -17.65 29.62 3.43
CA PHE A 39 -17.54 29.37 1.99
C PHE A 39 -17.47 30.66 1.15
N GLY A 40 -17.30 31.83 1.78
CA GLY A 40 -17.30 33.12 1.07
C GLY A 40 -16.04 33.41 0.25
N SER A 41 -14.93 32.71 0.49
CA SER A 41 -13.72 32.82 -0.32
C SER A 41 -13.01 31.48 -0.45
N VAL A 42 -12.22 31.30 -1.51
CA VAL A 42 -11.47 30.04 -1.74
C VAL A 42 -10.48 29.77 -0.60
N SER A 43 -9.80 30.78 -0.09
CA SER A 43 -8.86 30.61 1.03
C SER A 43 -9.57 30.23 2.33
N THR A 44 -10.71 30.86 2.62
CA THR A 44 -11.52 30.52 3.80
C THR A 44 -12.06 29.10 3.69
N CYS A 45 -12.62 28.75 2.53
CA CYS A 45 -13.14 27.41 2.28
C CYS A 45 -12.04 26.33 2.34
N MET A 46 -10.81 26.64 1.90
CA MET A 46 -9.69 25.73 2.06
C MET A 46 -9.38 25.44 3.53
N LEU A 47 -9.50 26.45 4.40
CA LEU A 47 -9.36 26.27 5.85
C LEU A 47 -10.52 25.44 6.42
N THR A 48 -11.75 25.69 5.98
CA THR A 48 -12.93 24.90 6.34
C THR A 48 -12.75 23.43 5.97
N CYS A 49 -12.35 23.15 4.72
CA CYS A 49 -12.03 21.81 4.24
C CYS A 49 -10.91 21.15 5.06
N PHE A 50 -9.88 21.90 5.46
CA PHE A 50 -8.84 21.38 6.33
C PHE A 50 -9.37 20.99 7.71
N ARG A 51 -10.23 21.83 8.33
CA ARG A 51 -10.85 21.51 9.62
C ARG A 51 -11.72 20.27 9.55
N VAL A 52 -12.52 20.14 8.49
CA VAL A 52 -13.36 18.97 8.24
C VAL A 52 -12.52 17.69 8.15
N VAL A 53 -11.44 17.68 7.36
CA VAL A 53 -10.61 16.49 7.13
C VAL A 53 -9.74 16.13 8.33
N THR A 54 -9.36 17.11 9.14
CA THR A 54 -8.52 16.87 10.33
C THR A 54 -9.34 16.55 11.58
N GLY A 55 -10.67 16.54 11.49
CA GLY A 55 -11.56 16.37 12.65
C GLY A 55 -11.53 17.56 13.61
N GLY A 56 -11.11 18.74 13.13
CA GLY A 56 -11.10 19.97 13.92
C GLY A 56 -12.51 20.48 14.23
N ASP A 57 -13.45 20.29 13.31
CA ASP A 57 -14.87 20.59 13.45
C ASP A 57 -15.71 19.41 12.91
N ASP A 58 -16.94 19.27 13.39
CA ASP A 58 -17.88 18.26 12.88
C ASP A 58 -18.31 18.58 11.44
N TRP A 59 -18.06 17.65 10.52
CA TRP A 59 -18.43 17.78 9.12
C TRP A 59 -19.94 17.83 8.91
N GLY A 60 -20.74 17.29 9.84
CA GLY A 60 -22.21 17.32 9.79
C GLY A 60 -22.78 18.74 9.79
N ALA A 61 -22.18 19.66 10.57
CA ALA A 61 -22.63 21.06 10.58
C ALA A 61 -22.45 21.74 9.22
N TYR A 62 -21.36 21.45 8.52
CA TYR A 62 -21.10 21.98 7.18
C TYR A 62 -21.97 21.32 6.11
N TYR A 63 -22.30 20.03 6.29
CA TYR A 63 -23.27 19.34 5.44
C TYR A 63 -24.64 20.02 5.51
N ASP A 64 -25.14 20.28 6.71
CA ASP A 64 -26.44 20.92 6.92
C ASP A 64 -26.48 22.32 6.31
N MET A 65 -25.39 23.09 6.43
CA MET A 65 -25.25 24.41 5.81
C MET A 65 -25.23 24.36 4.28
N LEU A 66 -24.61 23.34 3.68
CA LEU A 66 -24.53 23.21 2.22
C LEU A 66 -25.79 22.58 1.60
N GLN A 67 -26.65 21.95 2.40
CA GLN A 67 -27.82 21.21 1.92
C GLN A 67 -28.78 22.06 1.06
N PRO A 68 -29.07 23.33 1.41
CA PRO A 68 -29.94 24.19 0.60
C PRO A 68 -29.33 24.56 -0.77
N THR A 69 -28.00 24.49 -0.91
CA THR A 69 -27.30 24.91 -2.14
C THR A 69 -27.48 23.92 -3.30
N GLY A 70 -28.09 22.76 -3.05
CA GLY A 70 -28.49 21.79 -4.06
C GLY A 70 -27.76 20.44 -3.94
N THR A 71 -28.40 19.40 -4.46
CA THR A 71 -27.97 18.00 -4.34
C THR A 71 -26.56 17.76 -4.90
N ILE A 72 -26.17 18.46 -5.97
CA ILE A 72 -24.85 18.30 -6.59
C ILE A 72 -23.75 18.75 -5.62
N ASN A 73 -23.92 19.88 -4.95
CA ASN A 73 -22.93 20.39 -3.99
C ASN A 73 -22.77 19.43 -2.81
N ILE A 74 -23.88 18.85 -2.33
CA ILE A 74 -23.85 17.82 -1.29
C ILE A 74 -23.12 16.55 -1.74
N ILE A 75 -23.36 16.06 -2.95
CA ILE A 75 -22.66 14.89 -3.49
C ILE A 75 -21.15 15.17 -3.55
N ILE A 76 -20.75 16.35 -4.02
CA ILE A 76 -19.35 16.76 -4.07
C ILE A 76 -18.75 16.84 -2.66
N PHE A 77 -19.50 17.35 -1.68
CA PHE A 77 -19.05 17.46 -0.29
C PHE A 77 -18.84 16.09 0.37
N ILE A 78 -19.81 15.17 0.26
CA ILE A 78 -19.66 13.81 0.78
C ILE A 78 -18.50 13.09 0.08
N PHE A 79 -18.37 13.24 -1.24
CA PHE A 79 -17.26 12.66 -1.99
C PHE A 79 -15.91 13.20 -1.51
N PHE A 80 -15.80 14.51 -1.29
CA PHE A 80 -14.62 15.15 -0.71
C PHE A 80 -14.22 14.53 0.63
N VAL A 81 -15.17 14.43 1.58
CA VAL A 81 -14.92 13.88 2.91
C VAL A 81 -14.47 12.42 2.82
N MET A 82 -15.24 11.57 2.13
CA MET A 82 -14.90 10.14 1.99
C MET A 82 -13.54 9.94 1.31
N PHE A 83 -13.28 10.67 0.21
CA PHE A 83 -12.02 10.56 -0.51
C PHE A 83 -10.84 10.99 0.35
N SER A 84 -10.96 12.09 1.09
CA SER A 84 -9.93 12.57 2.02
C SER A 84 -9.62 11.55 3.12
N GLU A 85 -10.65 11.04 3.78
CA GLU A 85 -10.50 10.09 4.89
C GLU A 85 -9.88 8.77 4.42
N ILE A 86 -10.39 8.21 3.31
CA ILE A 86 -9.85 6.97 2.75
C ILE A 86 -8.42 7.16 2.25
N ALA A 87 -8.11 8.29 1.60
CA ALA A 87 -6.75 8.58 1.16
C ALA A 87 -5.78 8.68 2.35
N LEU A 88 -6.18 9.36 3.43
CA LEU A 88 -5.37 9.46 4.65
C LEU A 88 -5.17 8.09 5.30
N LEU A 89 -6.25 7.32 5.46
CA LEU A 89 -6.20 5.96 6.02
C LEU A 89 -5.29 5.05 5.19
N ASN A 90 -5.32 5.15 3.85
CA ASN A 90 -4.45 4.37 2.98
C ASN A 90 -2.98 4.75 3.11
N ILE A 91 -2.66 6.05 3.23
CA ILE A 91 -1.28 6.51 3.46
C ILE A 91 -0.76 5.97 4.79
N VAL A 92 -1.54 6.14 5.86
CA VAL A 92 -1.18 5.69 7.20
C VAL A 92 -1.02 4.17 7.22
N THR A 93 -2.01 3.43 6.70
CA THR A 93 -1.98 1.97 6.63
C THR A 93 -0.79 1.48 5.81
N GLY A 94 -0.48 2.12 4.67
CA GLY A 94 0.68 1.78 3.84
C GLY A 94 1.99 1.87 4.62
N VAL A 95 2.18 2.95 5.39
CA VAL A 95 3.36 3.11 6.26
C VAL A 95 3.42 2.03 7.34
N PHE A 96 2.29 1.72 7.98
CA PHE A 96 2.24 0.67 9.00
C PHE A 96 2.54 -0.72 8.43
N VAL A 97 1.99 -1.04 7.26
CA VAL A 97 2.25 -2.31 6.56
C VAL A 97 3.73 -2.42 6.17
N GLU A 98 4.33 -1.35 5.64
CA GLU A 98 5.75 -1.34 5.28
C GLU A 98 6.64 -1.58 6.51
N ASN A 99 6.33 -0.94 7.64
CA ASN A 99 7.06 -1.14 8.89
C ASN A 99 6.87 -2.55 9.47
N ALA A 100 5.65 -3.08 9.43
CA ALA A 100 5.37 -4.46 9.86
C ALA A 100 6.14 -5.47 8.99
N MET A 101 6.19 -5.25 7.68
CA MET A 101 6.96 -6.08 6.75
C MET A 101 8.45 -6.03 7.06
N LYS A 102 9.02 -4.84 7.29
CA LYS A 102 10.45 -4.69 7.67
C LYS A 102 10.80 -5.43 8.96
N LEU A 103 9.93 -5.37 9.97
CA LEU A 103 10.11 -6.11 11.23
C LEU A 103 9.95 -7.63 11.07
N SER A 104 9.17 -8.07 10.08
CA SER A 104 9.01 -9.50 9.76
C SER A 104 10.13 -10.08 8.90
N GLN A 105 10.99 -9.24 8.30
CA GLN A 105 12.12 -9.76 7.55
C GLN A 105 13.10 -10.43 8.51
N PRO A 106 13.49 -11.68 8.25
CA PRO A 106 14.49 -12.36 9.07
C PRO A 106 15.77 -11.51 9.09
N GLU A 107 16.28 -11.23 10.29
CA GLU A 107 17.56 -10.54 10.45
C GLU A 107 18.64 -11.24 9.61
N LEU A 108 19.62 -10.49 9.11
CA LEU A 108 20.74 -11.03 8.34
C LEU A 108 21.40 -12.23 9.03
N ALA A 109 21.45 -12.24 10.36
CA ALA A 109 21.96 -13.36 11.15
C ALA A 109 21.10 -14.63 10.98
N THR A 110 19.78 -14.51 10.97
CA THR A 110 18.85 -15.62 10.72
C THR A 110 18.98 -16.14 9.31
N LEU A 111 19.05 -15.26 8.30
CA LEU A 111 19.28 -15.65 6.91
C LEU A 111 20.62 -16.38 6.73
N ALA A 112 21.70 -15.86 7.32
CA ALA A 112 23.02 -16.49 7.27
C ALA A 112 23.04 -17.85 7.98
N PHE A 113 22.33 -17.98 9.10
CA PHE A 113 22.18 -19.25 9.81
C PHE A 113 21.41 -20.28 8.98
N GLU A 114 20.31 -19.87 8.34
CA GLU A 114 19.53 -20.75 7.45
C GLU A 114 20.34 -21.20 6.24
N GLN A 115 21.11 -20.30 5.62
CA GLN A 115 21.99 -20.65 4.50
C GLN A 115 23.04 -21.68 4.94
N ARG A 116 23.73 -21.43 6.07
CA ARG A 116 24.71 -22.39 6.61
C ARG A 116 24.08 -23.75 6.92
N LYS A 117 22.85 -23.77 7.42
CA LYS A 117 22.10 -25.01 7.68
C LYS A 117 21.78 -25.75 6.38
N ARG A 118 21.42 -25.04 5.30
CA ARG A 118 21.23 -25.63 3.95
C ARG A 118 22.53 -26.21 3.42
N ASP A 119 23.62 -25.44 3.46
CA ASP A 119 24.94 -25.89 2.97
C ASP A 119 25.40 -27.17 3.69
N LEU A 120 25.18 -27.27 5.01
CA LEU A 120 25.49 -28.47 5.79
C LEU A 120 24.61 -29.66 5.42
N ALA A 121 23.31 -29.44 5.18
CA ALA A 121 22.39 -30.50 4.77
C ALA A 121 22.71 -31.01 3.35
N ASP A 122 23.06 -30.09 2.45
CA ASP A 122 23.48 -30.39 1.09
C ASP A 122 24.81 -31.17 1.09
N ALA A 123 25.79 -30.74 1.88
CA ALA A 123 27.05 -31.47 2.06
C ALA A 123 26.84 -32.88 2.63
N ALA A 124 25.94 -33.03 3.61
CA ALA A 124 25.59 -34.34 4.16
C ALA A 124 24.93 -35.24 3.11
N SER A 125 24.00 -34.70 2.32
CA SER A 125 23.33 -35.45 1.25
C SER A 125 24.28 -35.83 0.11
N LEU A 126 25.23 -34.96 -0.26
CA LEU A 126 26.25 -35.28 -1.25
C LEU A 126 27.20 -36.36 -0.75
N ARG A 127 27.59 -36.29 0.53
CA ARG A 127 28.41 -37.33 1.15
C ARG A 127 27.73 -38.70 1.13
N GLU A 128 26.43 -38.75 1.39
CA GLU A 128 25.64 -39.99 1.27
C GLU A 128 25.60 -40.50 -0.16
N LEU A 129 25.38 -39.62 -1.15
CA LEU A 129 25.38 -40.00 -2.56
C LEU A 129 26.75 -40.53 -3.01
N PHE A 130 27.84 -39.87 -2.61
CA PHE A 130 29.19 -40.31 -2.93
C PHE A 130 29.53 -41.66 -2.29
N HIS A 131 29.04 -41.93 -1.08
CA HIS A 131 29.15 -43.26 -0.46
C HIS A 131 28.36 -44.35 -1.21
N GLN A 132 27.27 -44.01 -1.90
CA GLN A 132 26.52 -44.97 -2.74
C GLN A 132 27.20 -45.23 -4.09
N ILE A 133 28.02 -44.28 -4.56
CA ILE A 133 28.75 -44.35 -5.84
C ILE A 133 30.07 -45.12 -5.69
N ASP A 134 30.72 -45.02 -4.52
CA ASP A 134 31.96 -45.71 -4.18
C ASP A 134 31.71 -47.23 -4.00
N LEU A 135 31.66 -47.95 -5.12
CA LEU A 135 31.32 -49.38 -5.17
C LEU A 135 32.42 -50.26 -4.56
N ASP A 136 33.68 -49.80 -4.63
CA ASP A 136 34.84 -50.51 -4.09
C ASP A 136 35.20 -50.09 -2.65
N GLN A 137 34.46 -49.14 -2.06
CA GLN A 137 34.71 -48.55 -0.74
C GLN A 137 36.13 -48.03 -0.56
N SER A 138 36.78 -47.62 -1.64
CA SER A 138 38.15 -47.09 -1.60
C SER A 138 38.22 -45.70 -0.96
N GLY A 139 37.07 -45.04 -0.74
CA GLY A 139 36.98 -43.66 -0.29
C GLY A 139 37.28 -42.65 -1.40
N LYS A 140 37.36 -43.12 -2.66
CA LYS A 140 37.64 -42.30 -3.85
C LYS A 140 36.65 -42.67 -4.94
N ILE A 141 36.17 -41.69 -5.69
CA ILE A 141 35.33 -41.93 -6.86
C ILE A 141 36.23 -41.94 -8.10
N THR A 142 36.26 -43.06 -8.82
CA THR A 142 36.98 -43.16 -10.09
C THR A 142 36.18 -42.53 -11.24
N ALA A 143 36.87 -42.12 -12.31
CA ALA A 143 36.21 -41.51 -13.47
C ALA A 143 35.17 -42.43 -14.14
N ARG A 144 35.33 -43.76 -14.01
CA ARG A 144 34.34 -44.74 -14.50
C ARG A 144 33.08 -44.76 -13.64
N GLU A 145 33.22 -44.85 -12.32
CA GLU A 145 32.08 -44.83 -11.39
C GLU A 145 31.29 -43.51 -11.50
N TRP A 146 32.00 -42.40 -11.73
CA TRP A 146 31.37 -41.12 -12.00
C TRP A 146 30.57 -41.09 -13.32
N ALA A 147 31.15 -41.59 -14.41
CA ALA A 147 30.46 -41.64 -15.70
C ALA A 147 29.20 -42.52 -15.66
N ASP A 148 29.32 -43.71 -15.06
CA ASP A 148 28.23 -44.68 -14.96
C ASP A 148 27.06 -44.13 -14.13
N ILE A 149 27.34 -43.46 -13.00
CA ILE A 149 26.27 -42.95 -12.13
C ILE A 149 25.62 -41.66 -12.66
N VAL A 150 26.39 -40.81 -13.34
CA VAL A 150 25.86 -39.57 -13.95
C VAL A 150 24.93 -39.89 -15.12
N GLU A 151 25.21 -40.96 -15.88
CA GLU A 151 24.29 -41.43 -16.92
C GLU A 151 23.07 -42.15 -16.34
N THR A 152 23.23 -42.91 -15.25
CA THR A 152 22.17 -43.77 -14.71
C THR A 152 21.22 -43.04 -13.74
N ASN A 153 21.70 -42.02 -13.02
CA ASN A 153 20.95 -41.39 -11.93
C ASN A 153 20.58 -39.93 -12.23
N GLU A 154 19.43 -39.75 -12.87
CA GLU A 154 18.87 -38.43 -13.23
C GLU A 154 18.64 -37.52 -12.00
N LYS A 155 18.37 -38.11 -10.83
CA LYS A 155 18.16 -37.40 -9.56
C LYS A 155 19.44 -36.74 -9.05
N LEU A 156 20.61 -37.35 -9.32
CA LEU A 156 21.92 -36.78 -9.01
C LEU A 156 22.19 -35.55 -9.89
N ARG A 157 21.93 -35.65 -11.20
CA ARG A 157 22.09 -34.52 -12.14
C ARG A 157 21.23 -33.35 -11.73
N TYR A 158 19.94 -33.58 -11.48
CA TYR A 158 19.02 -32.53 -11.04
C TYR A 158 19.49 -31.85 -9.75
N ARG A 159 19.97 -32.63 -8.76
CA ARG A 159 20.50 -32.07 -7.51
C ARG A 159 21.77 -31.24 -7.71
N LEU A 160 22.70 -31.70 -8.54
CA LEU A 160 23.94 -30.96 -8.83
C LEU A 160 23.64 -29.67 -9.59
N THR A 161 22.68 -29.67 -10.52
CA THR A 161 22.20 -28.46 -11.19
C THR A 161 21.54 -27.48 -10.22
N VAL A 162 20.71 -27.96 -9.29
CA VAL A 162 20.10 -27.11 -8.24
C VAL A 162 21.16 -26.51 -7.30
N MET A 163 22.26 -27.21 -7.07
CA MET A 163 23.43 -26.72 -6.32
C MET A 163 24.34 -25.78 -7.12
N GLY A 164 24.02 -25.51 -8.40
CA GLY A 164 24.82 -24.64 -9.28
C GLY A 164 26.10 -25.30 -9.82
N LEU A 165 26.24 -26.62 -9.69
CA LEU A 165 27.33 -27.39 -10.26
C LEU A 165 26.91 -27.89 -11.65
N ASP A 166 27.39 -27.21 -12.68
CA ASP A 166 27.11 -27.56 -14.07
C ASP A 166 27.97 -28.76 -14.49
N ILE A 167 27.34 -29.85 -14.91
CA ILE A 167 28.02 -31.09 -15.34
C ILE A 167 27.92 -31.14 -16.86
N LYS A 168 29.03 -30.86 -17.55
CA LYS A 168 29.17 -31.07 -18.99
C LYS A 168 29.60 -32.49 -19.31
#